data_AF-A0AAN6XAU1-F1
#
_entry.id   AF-A0AAN6XAU1-F1
#
_cell.length_a   1.000
_cell.length_b   1.000
_cell.length_c   1.000
_cell.angle_alpha   90.00
_cell.angle_beta   90.00
_cell.angle_gamma   90.00
#
_symmetry.space_group_name_H-M   'P 1'
#
loop_
_entity.id
_entity.type
_entity.pdbx_description
1 polymer ?
#
loop_
_entity_poly.entity_id
_entity_poly.type
_entity_poly.pdbx_seq_one_letter_code
_entity_poly.pdbx_strand_id
1 'polypeptide(L)'
;MIAQSHINSSIKRISATSWLIGQKLLLSRSTSRPQTQPSWSDGEEGFFVLSDAPQPLPQTEVHPEDSPELPQVYAAGDQAAVWRAGDAYIKVHDIKTPNATREHTTLRFLYAKAKDHPLGFEIPDILYYGGWDNREYHVLTRVSGQTLATAWPSMDDTLREFYVTRVAEICKQLSAWTRDSSEGVGGVDGGIIQEMYLTTKQNPLLDPQHLAKSCGAMGMDISSPFSFYHTDLGPTNILVDPKTRSIGIIDWETAGYVPVEWVRTKFRLSSGMNFPQGDGDNYNSTDWRRLVAVKLGEMGFKDAVEGWLAYRASKS
;
A
#
# COMPACT_ATOMS: atom_id res chain seq x y z
N MET A 1 33.28 -3.65 -3.32
CA MET A 1 31.84 -3.41 -3.12
C MET A 1 31.65 -3.03 -1.66
N ILE A 2 31.16 -1.83 -1.38
CA ILE A 2 30.74 -1.45 -0.02
C ILE A 2 29.47 -2.26 0.26
N ALA A 3 29.42 -3.00 1.37
CA ALA A 3 28.21 -3.71 1.76
C ALA A 3 27.07 -2.69 1.92
N GLN A 4 25.93 -2.94 1.27
CA GLN A 4 24.75 -2.11 1.41
C GLN A 4 24.28 -2.17 2.88
N SER A 5 24.05 -1.02 3.50
CA SER A 5 23.58 -0.95 4.88
C SER A 5 22.15 -1.46 5.01
N HIS A 6 21.80 -2.12 6.11
CA HIS A 6 20.43 -2.58 6.39
C HIS A 6 19.37 -1.49 6.17
N ILE A 7 18.18 -1.85 5.70
CA ILE A 7 17.12 -0.91 5.29
C ILE A 7 16.63 -0.07 6.46
N ASN A 8 16.55 -0.65 7.66
CA ASN A 8 16.20 0.06 8.89
C ASN A 8 17.22 1.15 9.26
N SER A 9 18.42 1.14 8.67
CA SER A 9 19.44 2.18 8.85
C SER A 9 19.44 3.23 7.74
N SER A 10 18.38 3.27 6.91
CA SER A 10 18.26 4.23 5.81
C SER A 10 18.07 5.67 6.27
N ILE A 11 17.62 5.89 7.51
CA ILE A 11 17.62 7.22 8.15
C ILE A 11 18.73 7.24 9.20
N LYS A 12 19.56 8.29 9.17
CA LYS A 12 20.58 8.55 10.18
C LYS A 12 20.44 9.96 10.73
N ARG A 13 20.69 10.15 12.02
CA ARG A 13 20.56 11.45 12.68
C ARG A 13 21.80 12.28 12.42
N ILE A 14 21.63 13.55 12.02
CA ILE A 14 22.72 14.54 11.94
C ILE A 14 22.69 15.45 13.17
N SER A 15 21.50 15.91 13.55
CA SER A 15 21.26 16.76 14.72
C SER A 15 19.83 16.50 15.27
N ALA A 16 19.41 17.25 16.29
CA ALA A 16 18.03 17.19 16.80
C ALA A 16 16.96 17.62 15.78
N THR A 17 17.35 18.33 14.72
CA THR A 17 16.42 18.90 13.72
C THR A 17 16.78 18.51 12.30
N SER A 18 17.71 17.57 12.09
CA SER A 18 18.13 17.17 10.74
C SER A 18 18.58 15.72 10.64
N TRP A 19 18.24 15.07 9.53
CA TRP A 19 18.48 13.65 9.25
C TRP A 19 18.97 13.44 7.83
N LEU A 20 19.86 12.46 7.67
CA LEU A 20 20.33 11.98 6.38
C LEU A 20 19.50 10.76 5.98
N ILE A 21 18.88 10.79 4.79
CA ILE A 21 18.07 9.70 4.25
C ILE A 21 18.80 9.11 3.04
N GLY A 22 19.09 7.81 3.10
CA GLY A 22 19.68 7.03 2.01
C GLY A 22 21.00 7.60 1.48
N GLN A 23 21.75 8.36 2.29
CA GLN A 23 23.00 9.04 1.88
C GLN A 23 22.84 10.06 0.74
N LYS A 24 21.62 10.42 0.35
CA LYS A 24 21.36 11.35 -0.78
C LYS A 24 20.47 12.51 -0.42
N LEU A 25 19.61 12.37 0.58
CA LEU A 25 18.66 13.41 0.95
C LEU A 25 18.93 13.91 2.36
N LEU A 26 18.76 15.21 2.55
CA LEU A 26 18.72 15.89 3.83
C LEU A 26 17.26 16.23 4.16
N LEU A 27 16.77 15.71 5.27
CA LEU A 27 15.55 16.16 5.91
C LEU A 27 15.90 17.12 7.03
N SER A 28 15.29 18.30 7.07
CA SER A 28 15.50 19.29 8.14
C SER A 28 14.18 19.88 8.62
N ARG A 29 14.10 20.23 9.91
CA ARG A 29 12.98 21.00 10.46
C ARG A 29 13.24 22.51 10.26
N SER A 30 12.20 23.23 9.83
CA SER A 30 12.18 24.66 9.57
C SER A 30 10.96 25.30 10.21
N THR A 31 11.07 26.54 10.68
CA THR A 31 9.92 27.33 11.19
C THR A 31 9.13 28.03 10.07
N SER A 32 9.65 27.99 8.84
CA SER A 32 8.98 28.59 7.68
C SER A 32 8.92 27.60 6.52
N ARG A 33 7.80 27.62 5.79
CA ARG A 33 7.60 26.75 4.63
C ARG A 33 8.38 27.27 3.42
N PRO A 34 9.33 26.51 2.88
CA PRO A 34 10.05 26.90 1.67
C PRO A 34 9.12 26.84 0.45
N GLN A 35 9.40 27.69 -0.55
CA GLN A 35 8.57 27.77 -1.76
C GLN A 35 8.93 26.72 -2.82
N THR A 36 10.17 26.26 -2.85
CA THR A 36 10.72 25.45 -3.95
C THR A 36 11.01 24.00 -3.58
N GLN A 37 11.17 23.71 -2.29
CA GLN A 37 11.52 22.38 -1.79
C GLN A 37 10.28 21.63 -1.32
N PRO A 38 10.23 20.29 -1.51
CA PRO A 38 9.21 19.46 -0.90
C PRO A 38 9.19 19.70 0.62
N SER A 39 8.02 20.09 1.13
CA SER A 39 7.85 20.40 2.55
C SER A 39 6.43 20.14 3.02
N TRP A 40 6.33 19.68 4.27
CA TRP A 40 5.08 19.31 4.92
C TRP A 40 5.13 19.68 6.41
N SER A 41 3.96 19.74 7.04
CA SER A 41 3.79 20.03 8.46
C SER A 41 4.53 19.01 9.32
N ASP A 42 5.23 19.47 10.36
CA ASP A 42 5.83 18.59 11.37
C ASP A 42 4.84 18.08 12.42
N GLY A 43 3.56 18.45 12.29
CA GLY A 43 2.49 18.16 13.24
C GLY A 43 2.34 19.21 14.35
N GLU A 44 3.20 20.22 14.38
CA GLU A 44 3.19 21.34 15.31
C GLU A 44 3.13 22.67 14.52
N GLU A 45 3.95 23.66 14.88
CA GLU A 45 4.03 24.96 14.18
C GLU A 45 5.13 25.01 13.11
N GLY A 46 5.83 23.91 12.89
CA GLY A 46 6.98 23.83 11.98
C GLY A 46 6.71 23.02 10.71
N PHE A 47 7.79 22.87 9.95
CA PHE A 47 7.79 22.13 8.69
C PHE A 47 8.99 21.22 8.61
N PHE A 48 8.78 20.01 8.10
CA PHE A 48 9.86 19.23 7.53
C PHE A 48 10.12 19.68 6.10
N VAL A 49 11.40 19.77 5.74
CA VAL A 49 11.88 20.19 4.43
C VAL A 49 12.86 19.15 3.91
N LEU A 50 12.63 18.69 2.68
CA LEU A 50 13.49 17.71 2.01
C LEU A 50 14.34 18.40 0.95
N SER A 51 15.63 18.08 0.93
CA SER A 51 16.61 18.62 -0.03
C SER A 51 17.70 17.60 -0.33
N ASP A 52 18.55 17.88 -1.31
CA ASP A 52 19.73 17.05 -1.57
C ASP A 52 20.74 17.17 -0.41
N ALA A 53 21.36 16.05 -0.05
CA ALA A 53 22.41 16.01 0.96
C ALA A 53 23.66 16.76 0.46
N PRO A 54 24.32 17.58 1.31
CA PRO A 54 25.52 18.31 0.91
C PRO A 54 26.69 17.35 0.64
N GLN A 55 27.69 17.83 -0.10
CA GLN A 55 28.96 17.15 -0.30
C GLN A 55 30.10 18.01 0.29
N PRO A 56 30.93 17.47 1.22
CA PRO A 56 30.90 16.10 1.74
C PRO A 56 29.67 15.82 2.62
N LEU A 57 29.31 14.53 2.74
CA LEU A 57 28.21 14.11 3.61
C LEU A 57 28.47 14.52 5.07
N PRO A 58 27.43 14.97 5.80
CA PRO A 58 27.57 15.34 7.20
C PRO A 58 27.90 14.11 8.06
N GLN A 59 28.51 14.36 9.22
CA GLN A 59 28.67 13.32 10.22
C GLN A 59 27.29 12.89 10.75
N THR A 60 27.10 11.59 10.94
CA THR A 60 25.82 11.01 11.35
C THR A 60 25.96 10.03 12.50
N GLU A 61 24.90 9.91 13.28
CA GLU A 61 24.70 8.90 14.32
C GLU A 61 23.56 7.94 13.92
N VAL A 62 23.47 6.81 14.62
CA VAL A 62 22.34 5.88 14.46
C VAL A 62 21.04 6.59 14.85
N HIS A 63 20.01 6.45 14.02
CA HIS A 63 18.67 6.93 14.32
C HIS A 63 17.93 5.90 15.19
N PRO A 64 17.49 6.23 16.42
CA PRO A 64 16.73 5.29 17.26
C PRO A 64 15.37 4.94 16.65
N GLU A 65 14.95 3.68 16.75
CA GLU A 65 13.65 3.21 16.23
C GLU A 65 12.47 3.92 16.91
N ASP A 66 12.60 4.23 18.20
CA ASP A 66 11.62 4.90 19.06
C ASP A 66 11.82 6.42 19.14
N SER A 67 12.59 7.02 18.22
CA SER A 67 12.78 8.48 18.16
C SER A 67 11.42 9.19 18.07
N PRO A 68 11.15 10.18 18.94
CA PRO A 68 9.88 10.91 18.92
C PRO A 68 9.73 11.77 17.66
N GLU A 69 10.83 12.21 17.05
CA GLU A 69 10.81 13.07 15.87
C GLU A 69 10.49 12.30 14.59
N LEU A 70 11.06 11.09 14.44
CA LEU A 70 10.85 10.21 13.30
C LEU A 70 10.70 8.74 13.74
N PRO A 71 9.62 8.37 14.44
CA PRO A 71 9.46 7.01 14.93
C PRO A 71 9.32 6.04 13.76
N GLN A 72 9.99 4.90 13.84
CA GLN A 72 9.77 3.79 12.91
C GLN A 72 8.43 3.14 13.24
N VAL A 73 7.49 3.22 12.29
CA VAL A 73 6.11 2.73 12.48
C VAL A 73 5.89 1.37 11.84
N TYR A 74 6.79 0.95 10.96
CA TYR A 74 6.76 -0.37 10.33
C TYR A 74 8.16 -0.78 9.87
N ALA A 75 8.46 -2.07 9.99
CA ALA A 75 9.64 -2.71 9.41
C ALA A 75 9.33 -4.16 9.01
N ALA A 76 9.82 -4.59 7.85
CA ALA A 76 9.66 -5.95 7.33
C ALA A 76 11.03 -6.60 7.10
N GLY A 77 11.80 -6.78 8.18
CA GLY A 77 13.18 -7.22 8.11
C GLY A 77 14.01 -6.25 7.27
N ASP A 78 14.69 -6.75 6.24
CA ASP A 78 15.49 -5.93 5.32
C ASP A 78 14.73 -5.54 4.03
N GLN A 79 13.40 -5.75 3.98
CA GLN A 79 12.62 -5.52 2.75
C GLN A 79 11.97 -4.15 2.66
N ALA A 80 11.50 -3.65 3.80
CA ALA A 80 10.72 -2.43 3.89
C ALA A 80 10.92 -1.79 5.26
N ALA A 81 10.94 -0.46 5.29
CA ALA A 81 10.91 0.32 6.52
C ALA A 81 10.14 1.61 6.31
N VAL A 82 9.32 1.98 7.30
CA VAL A 82 8.50 3.19 7.25
C VAL A 82 8.67 4.00 8.53
N TRP A 83 8.94 5.29 8.37
CA TRP A 83 9.02 6.25 9.46
C TRP A 83 7.92 7.28 9.31
N ARG A 84 7.34 7.70 10.44
CA ARG A 84 6.45 8.85 10.47
C ARG A 84 7.28 10.12 10.63
N ALA A 85 7.00 11.14 9.83
CA ALA A 85 7.62 12.46 9.90
C ALA A 85 6.53 13.52 9.93
N GLY A 86 5.99 13.85 11.11
CA GLY A 86 4.86 14.78 11.23
C GLY A 86 3.64 14.27 10.47
N ASP A 87 3.21 15.04 9.46
CA ASP A 87 2.09 14.73 8.56
C ASP A 87 2.51 14.02 7.26
N ALA A 88 3.65 13.33 7.27
CA ALA A 88 4.06 12.45 6.17
C ALA A 88 4.64 11.13 6.68
N TYR A 89 4.78 10.18 5.76
CA TYR A 89 5.50 8.94 5.94
C TYR A 89 6.66 8.84 4.95
N ILE A 90 7.83 8.45 5.46
CA ILE A 90 9.00 8.11 4.66
C ILE A 90 9.01 6.59 4.54
N LYS A 91 8.74 6.05 3.36
CA LYS A 91 8.81 4.62 3.06
C LYS A 91 10.09 4.33 2.29
N VAL A 92 10.79 3.27 2.67
CA VAL A 92 11.95 2.75 1.94
C VAL A 92 11.73 1.27 1.68
N HIS A 93 11.82 0.86 0.42
CA HIS A 93 11.71 -0.53 0.01
C HIS A 93 12.93 -0.98 -0.79
N ASP A 94 13.30 -2.23 -0.61
CA ASP A 94 14.28 -2.89 -1.46
C ASP A 94 13.65 -3.23 -2.82
N ILE A 95 14.37 -2.92 -3.90
CA ILE A 95 13.95 -3.24 -5.26
C ILE A 95 14.24 -4.72 -5.53
N LYS A 96 13.28 -5.59 -5.21
CA LYS A 96 13.33 -7.03 -5.53
C LYS A 96 12.80 -7.35 -6.91
N THR A 97 11.83 -6.58 -7.37
CA THR A 97 11.18 -6.74 -8.68
C THR A 97 11.41 -5.46 -9.48
N PRO A 98 12.45 -5.39 -10.33
CA PRO A 98 12.82 -4.15 -11.03
C PRO A 98 11.67 -3.54 -11.84
N ASN A 99 10.90 -4.37 -12.53
CA ASN A 99 9.79 -3.97 -13.41
C ASN A 99 8.42 -3.93 -12.70
N ALA A 100 8.39 -3.90 -11.37
CA ALA A 100 7.16 -3.68 -10.63
C ALA A 100 6.65 -2.26 -10.84
N THR A 101 5.34 -2.12 -11.02
CA THR A 101 4.68 -0.82 -10.99
C THR A 101 4.82 -0.23 -9.60
N ARG A 102 5.36 0.98 -9.49
CA ARG A 102 5.63 1.60 -8.20
C ARG A 102 4.42 2.33 -7.66
N GLU A 103 4.32 2.44 -6.33
CA GLU A 103 3.22 3.12 -5.65
C GLU A 103 2.97 4.54 -6.18
N HIS A 104 4.04 5.30 -6.47
CA HIS A 104 3.93 6.66 -7.01
C HIS A 104 3.33 6.68 -8.43
N THR A 105 3.54 5.64 -9.23
CA THR A 105 2.92 5.49 -10.56
C THR A 105 1.43 5.20 -10.40
N THR A 106 1.06 4.30 -9.50
CA THR A 106 -0.34 4.00 -9.20
C THR A 106 -1.08 5.22 -8.64
N LEU A 107 -0.49 5.94 -7.67
CA LEU A 107 -1.07 7.16 -7.12
C LEU A 107 -1.30 8.22 -8.21
N ARG A 108 -0.32 8.44 -9.11
CA ARG A 108 -0.51 9.35 -10.26
C ARG A 108 -1.67 8.93 -11.16
N PHE A 109 -1.84 7.63 -11.41
CA PHE A 109 -3.00 7.11 -12.14
C PHE A 109 -4.31 7.42 -11.40
N LEU A 110 -4.37 7.22 -10.08
CA LEU A 110 -5.56 7.54 -9.28
C LEU A 110 -5.88 9.04 -9.32
N TYR A 111 -4.87 9.91 -9.21
CA TYR A 111 -5.06 11.36 -9.37
C TYR A 111 -5.61 11.73 -10.75
N ALA A 112 -5.13 11.07 -11.80
CA ALA A 112 -5.66 11.28 -13.15
C ALA A 112 -7.13 10.85 -13.23
N LYS A 113 -7.49 9.68 -12.69
CA LYS A 113 -8.88 9.20 -12.63
C LYS A 113 -9.78 10.10 -11.79
N ALA A 114 -9.26 10.64 -10.68
CA ALA A 114 -9.99 11.51 -9.77
C ALA A 114 -10.44 12.83 -10.40
N LYS A 115 -9.78 13.29 -11.49
CA LYS A 115 -10.18 14.49 -12.24
C LYS A 115 -11.53 14.32 -12.93
N ASP A 116 -11.79 13.13 -13.47
CA ASP A 116 -13.01 12.82 -14.21
C ASP A 116 -14.07 12.13 -13.33
N HIS A 117 -13.61 11.39 -12.31
CA HIS A 117 -14.44 10.57 -11.43
C HIS A 117 -13.98 10.71 -9.97
N PRO A 118 -14.67 11.52 -9.14
CA PRO A 118 -14.32 11.65 -7.72
C PRO A 118 -14.22 10.28 -7.03
N LEU A 119 -13.11 10.04 -6.32
CA LEU A 119 -12.85 8.76 -5.65
C LEU A 119 -13.85 8.49 -4.52
N GLY A 120 -14.28 9.54 -3.80
CA GLY A 120 -15.11 9.40 -2.60
C GLY A 120 -14.37 8.76 -1.41
N PHE A 121 -13.05 8.68 -1.48
CA PHE A 121 -12.14 8.28 -0.40
C PHE A 121 -10.81 9.05 -0.57
N GLU A 122 -10.07 9.20 0.52
CA GLU A 122 -8.77 9.88 0.52
C GLU A 122 -7.64 8.93 0.07
N ILE A 123 -6.65 9.49 -0.62
CA ILE A 123 -5.38 8.82 -0.98
C ILE A 123 -4.22 9.74 -0.60
N PRO A 124 -3.01 9.20 -0.34
CA PRO A 124 -1.86 10.01 0.03
C PRO A 124 -1.28 10.78 -1.16
N ASP A 125 -0.91 12.04 -0.92
CA ASP A 125 -0.17 12.88 -1.87
C ASP A 125 1.30 12.50 -1.92
N ILE A 126 1.85 12.52 -3.13
CA ILE A 126 3.27 12.25 -3.37
C ILE A 126 4.05 13.54 -3.11
N LEU A 127 4.80 13.58 -2.02
CA LEU A 127 5.71 14.68 -1.69
C LEU A 127 7.08 14.48 -2.33
N TYR A 128 7.55 13.23 -2.40
CA TYR A 128 8.80 12.86 -3.04
C TYR A 128 8.78 11.39 -3.47
N TYR A 129 9.52 11.09 -4.55
CA TYR A 129 9.88 9.73 -4.91
C TYR A 129 11.29 9.73 -5.52
N GLY A 130 12.05 8.67 -5.30
CA GLY A 130 13.34 8.47 -5.95
C GLY A 130 13.87 7.05 -5.74
N GLY A 131 14.78 6.62 -6.60
CA GLY A 131 15.38 5.29 -6.52
C GLY A 131 16.90 5.34 -6.67
N TRP A 132 17.62 4.70 -5.77
CA TRP A 132 19.08 4.56 -5.80
C TRP A 132 19.52 3.42 -4.87
N ASP A 133 20.73 2.91 -5.06
CA ASP A 133 21.30 1.82 -4.25
C ASP A 133 20.36 0.62 -4.13
N ASN A 134 19.69 0.23 -5.23
CA ASN A 134 18.69 -0.83 -5.28
C ASN A 134 17.52 -0.66 -4.28
N ARG A 135 17.21 0.58 -3.90
CA ARG A 135 16.08 0.95 -3.05
C ARG A 135 15.23 2.02 -3.70
N GLU A 136 13.97 2.03 -3.32
CA GLU A 136 13.05 3.12 -3.60
C GLU A 136 12.68 3.85 -2.31
N TYR A 137 12.53 5.16 -2.44
CA TYR A 137 12.27 6.10 -1.35
C TYR A 137 11.06 6.90 -1.72
N HIS A 138 10.02 6.81 -0.91
CA HIS A 138 8.76 7.52 -1.10
C HIS A 138 8.51 8.39 0.12
N VAL A 139 8.10 9.64 -0.10
CA VAL A 139 7.55 10.49 0.95
C VAL A 139 6.12 10.82 0.55
N LEU A 140 5.19 10.37 1.38
CA LEU A 140 3.75 10.44 1.12
C LEU A 140 3.05 11.20 2.25
N THR A 141 2.05 12.03 1.96
CA THR A 141 1.27 12.68 3.03
C THR A 141 0.52 11.65 3.85
N ARG A 142 0.31 11.98 5.12
CA ARG A 142 -0.54 11.20 6.01
C ARG A 142 -2.00 11.35 5.59
N VAL A 143 -2.66 10.22 5.40
CA VAL A 143 -4.12 10.13 5.28
C VAL A 143 -4.74 10.22 6.68
N SER A 144 -5.82 10.98 6.82
CA SER A 144 -6.45 11.24 8.12
C SER A 144 -7.15 10.01 8.69
N GLY A 145 -7.31 9.98 10.01
CA GLY A 145 -7.96 8.89 10.73
C GLY A 145 -6.97 7.90 11.35
N GLN A 146 -7.52 6.78 11.81
CA GLN A 146 -6.79 5.63 12.35
C GLN A 146 -7.09 4.41 11.50
N THR A 147 -6.25 3.38 11.55
CA THR A 147 -6.52 2.16 10.75
C THR A 147 -7.86 1.54 11.16
N LEU A 148 -8.53 0.91 10.20
CA LEU A 148 -9.77 0.17 10.46
C LEU A 148 -9.52 -0.91 11.51
N ALA A 149 -8.36 -1.57 11.47
CA ALA A 149 -7.95 -2.52 12.50
C ALA A 149 -7.98 -1.92 13.92
N THR A 150 -7.45 -0.71 14.10
CA THR A 150 -7.50 -0.01 15.39
C THR A 150 -8.91 0.45 15.77
N ALA A 151 -9.71 0.88 14.80
CA ALA A 151 -11.04 1.45 15.05
C ALA A 151 -12.13 0.38 15.30
N TRP A 152 -12.03 -0.77 14.64
CA TRP A 152 -13.07 -1.81 14.61
C TRP A 152 -13.58 -2.28 15.98
N PRO A 153 -12.73 -2.47 17.02
CA PRO A 153 -13.19 -2.96 18.31
C PRO A 153 -14.18 -2.02 19.00
N SER A 154 -14.08 -0.70 18.75
CA SER A 154 -14.96 0.31 19.35
C SER A 154 -16.18 0.65 18.50
N MET A 155 -16.33 0.07 17.30
CA MET A 155 -17.48 0.33 16.43
C MET A 155 -18.68 -0.53 16.84
N ASP A 156 -19.87 0.06 16.75
CA ASP A 156 -21.12 -0.71 16.75
C ASP A 156 -21.36 -1.40 15.40
N ASP A 157 -22.35 -2.30 15.36
CA ASP A 157 -22.65 -3.07 14.15
C ASP A 157 -23.13 -2.19 12.99
N THR A 158 -23.77 -1.05 13.27
CA THR A 158 -24.22 -0.11 12.24
C THR A 158 -23.02 0.51 11.52
N LEU A 159 -22.00 0.92 12.28
CA LEU A 159 -20.80 1.54 11.73
C LEU A 159 -19.91 0.50 11.04
N ARG A 160 -19.86 -0.74 11.54
CA ARG A 160 -19.20 -1.86 10.85
C ARG A 160 -19.84 -2.15 9.50
N GLU A 161 -21.17 -2.29 9.45
CA GLU A 161 -21.94 -2.47 8.21
C GLU A 161 -21.69 -1.32 7.23
N PHE A 162 -21.62 -0.08 7.73
CA PHE A 162 -21.30 1.10 6.92
C PHE A 162 -19.94 0.97 6.23
N TYR A 163 -18.86 0.66 6.96
CA TYR A 163 -17.53 0.55 6.35
C TYR A 163 -17.37 -0.68 5.46
N VAL A 164 -18.01 -1.81 5.80
CA VAL A 164 -18.07 -2.98 4.91
C VAL A 164 -18.74 -2.62 3.59
N THR A 165 -19.88 -1.93 3.64
CA THR A 165 -20.59 -1.46 2.44
C THR A 165 -19.73 -0.49 1.65
N ARG A 166 -19.11 0.49 2.32
CA ARG A 166 -18.28 1.51 1.67
C ARG A 166 -17.08 0.89 0.94
N VAL A 167 -16.40 -0.09 1.53
CA VAL A 167 -15.27 -0.76 0.86
C VAL A 167 -15.74 -1.62 -0.33
N ALA A 168 -16.89 -2.29 -0.22
CA ALA A 168 -17.44 -3.04 -1.33
C ALA A 168 -17.84 -2.12 -2.50
N GLU A 169 -18.39 -0.94 -2.22
CA GLU A 169 -18.65 0.11 -3.21
C GLU A 169 -17.37 0.64 -3.86
N ILE A 170 -16.31 0.86 -3.08
CA ILE A 170 -15.01 1.26 -3.62
C ILE A 170 -14.45 0.18 -4.53
N CYS A 171 -14.52 -1.10 -4.15
CA CYS A 171 -14.11 -2.21 -5.02
C CYS A 171 -14.88 -2.19 -6.34
N LYS A 172 -16.20 -1.95 -6.31
CA LYS A 172 -17.03 -1.80 -7.51
C LYS A 172 -16.66 -0.59 -8.35
N GLN A 173 -16.35 0.54 -7.73
CA GLN A 173 -15.92 1.75 -8.43
C GLN A 173 -14.58 1.52 -9.14
N LEU A 174 -13.60 0.96 -8.44
CA LEU A 174 -12.28 0.66 -9.00
C LEU A 174 -12.38 -0.37 -10.12
N SER A 175 -13.20 -1.42 -9.95
CA SER A 175 -13.32 -2.49 -10.94
C SER A 175 -13.97 -2.04 -12.25
N ALA A 176 -14.64 -0.89 -12.26
CA ALA A 176 -15.19 -0.28 -13.47
C ALA A 176 -14.10 0.31 -14.38
N TRP A 177 -12.89 0.55 -13.86
CA TRP A 177 -11.75 0.91 -14.69
C TRP A 177 -11.12 -0.35 -15.24
N THR A 178 -11.28 -0.55 -16.54
CA THR A 178 -10.82 -1.76 -17.22
C THR A 178 -9.62 -1.51 -18.12
N ARG A 179 -8.91 -2.59 -18.46
CA ARG A 179 -7.92 -2.64 -19.54
C ARG A 179 -8.22 -3.84 -20.43
N ASP A 180 -7.73 -3.83 -21.66
CA ASP A 180 -7.96 -4.92 -22.59
C ASP A 180 -7.28 -6.22 -22.10
N SER A 181 -7.93 -7.37 -22.30
CA SER A 181 -7.41 -8.66 -21.84
C SER A 181 -6.11 -9.06 -22.55
N SER A 182 -5.87 -8.57 -23.76
CA SER A 182 -4.61 -8.76 -24.50
C SER A 182 -3.40 -8.14 -23.82
N GLU A 183 -3.62 -7.16 -22.94
CA GLU A 183 -2.53 -6.50 -22.21
C GLU A 183 -2.13 -7.24 -20.92
N GLY A 184 -2.88 -8.27 -20.51
CA GLY A 184 -2.52 -9.12 -19.38
C GLY A 184 -2.82 -8.53 -17.99
N VAL A 185 -2.56 -9.36 -16.97
CA VAL A 185 -2.60 -8.96 -15.56
C VAL A 185 -1.38 -8.11 -15.26
N GLY A 186 -1.53 -6.93 -14.67
CA GLY A 186 -0.38 -6.06 -14.41
C GLY A 186 -0.77 -4.68 -13.90
N GLY A 187 0.23 -3.88 -13.54
CA GLY A 187 -0.01 -2.56 -13.00
C GLY A 187 -0.43 -1.55 -14.07
N VAL A 188 -0.69 -0.32 -13.65
CA VAL A 188 -1.31 0.73 -14.47
C VAL A 188 -0.44 1.20 -15.65
N ASP A 189 0.85 0.91 -15.61
CA ASP A 189 1.83 1.19 -16.66
C ASP A 189 2.23 -0.08 -17.45
N GLY A 190 1.51 -1.18 -17.27
CA GLY A 190 1.83 -2.49 -17.84
C GLY A 190 2.94 -3.24 -17.10
N GLY A 191 3.47 -2.68 -16.01
CA GLY A 191 4.45 -3.33 -15.14
C GLY A 191 3.87 -4.50 -14.34
N ILE A 192 4.74 -5.09 -13.51
CA ILE A 192 4.41 -6.22 -12.65
C ILE A 192 3.61 -5.75 -11.44
N ILE A 193 2.54 -6.48 -11.09
CA ILE A 193 1.95 -6.43 -9.73
C ILE A 193 2.55 -7.53 -8.85
N GLN A 194 2.79 -7.22 -7.58
CA GLN A 194 3.38 -8.17 -6.62
C GLN A 194 2.31 -9.03 -5.91
N GLU A 195 1.41 -9.63 -6.68
CA GLU A 195 0.34 -10.48 -6.15
C GLU A 195 0.78 -11.95 -6.05
N MET A 196 1.43 -12.28 -4.94
CA MET A 196 1.97 -13.63 -4.72
C MET A 196 0.89 -14.72 -4.60
N TYR A 197 -0.37 -14.38 -4.26
CA TYR A 197 -1.44 -15.37 -4.23
C TYR A 197 -1.82 -15.86 -5.64
N LEU A 198 -1.44 -15.15 -6.70
CA LEU A 198 -1.61 -15.60 -8.08
C LEU A 198 -0.47 -16.53 -8.55
N THR A 199 0.41 -16.96 -7.64
CA THR A 199 1.59 -17.79 -7.94
C THR A 199 1.65 -19.08 -7.12
N THR A 200 2.59 -19.96 -7.46
CA THR A 200 2.94 -21.16 -6.68
C THR A 200 4.43 -21.18 -6.34
N LYS A 201 4.85 -22.04 -5.41
CA LYS A 201 6.28 -22.18 -5.08
C LYS A 201 7.09 -22.66 -6.30
N GLN A 202 6.45 -23.44 -7.16
CA GLN A 202 7.02 -24.08 -8.35
C GLN A 202 7.02 -23.13 -9.56
N ASN A 203 6.16 -22.11 -9.54
CA ASN A 203 6.12 -21.07 -10.55
C ASN A 203 5.89 -19.70 -9.87
N PRO A 204 6.96 -19.10 -9.30
CA PRO A 204 6.88 -17.81 -8.59
C PRO A 204 6.95 -16.60 -9.56
N LEU A 205 6.75 -16.81 -10.87
CA LEU A 205 6.87 -15.77 -11.87
C LEU A 205 5.71 -14.78 -11.76
N LEU A 206 6.07 -13.48 -11.72
CA LEU A 206 5.13 -12.36 -11.60
C LEU A 206 4.97 -11.57 -12.90
N ASP A 207 5.57 -11.99 -14.02
CA ASP A 207 5.36 -11.27 -15.26
C ASP A 207 3.89 -11.38 -15.73
N PRO A 208 3.38 -10.33 -16.42
CA PRO A 208 1.96 -10.23 -16.75
C PRO A 208 1.33 -11.43 -17.44
N GLN A 209 2.07 -12.06 -18.35
CA GLN A 209 1.56 -13.19 -19.14
C GLN A 209 1.46 -14.46 -18.30
N HIS A 210 2.42 -14.70 -17.41
CA HIS A 210 2.35 -15.84 -16.50
C HIS A 210 1.26 -15.65 -15.45
N LEU A 211 1.08 -14.44 -14.92
CA LEU A 211 -0.03 -14.15 -14.00
C LEU A 211 -1.39 -14.39 -14.67
N ALA A 212 -1.59 -13.94 -15.92
CA ALA A 212 -2.81 -14.23 -16.67
C ALA A 212 -3.03 -15.74 -16.87
N LYS A 213 -2.00 -16.51 -17.23
CA LYS A 213 -2.10 -17.97 -17.36
C LYS A 213 -2.46 -18.65 -16.03
N SER A 214 -1.84 -18.23 -14.93
CA SER A 214 -2.16 -18.71 -13.59
C SER A 214 -3.61 -18.41 -13.24
N CYS A 215 -4.10 -17.21 -13.58
CA CYS A 215 -5.50 -16.86 -13.37
C CYS A 215 -6.47 -17.78 -14.12
N GLY A 216 -6.20 -18.05 -15.40
CA GLY A 216 -7.00 -19.00 -16.18
C GLY A 216 -6.95 -20.42 -15.62
N ALA A 217 -5.79 -20.87 -15.12
CA ALA A 217 -5.65 -22.16 -14.45
C ALA A 217 -6.38 -22.25 -13.10
N MET A 218 -6.67 -21.10 -12.47
CA MET A 218 -7.53 -20.99 -11.29
C MET A 218 -9.02 -20.88 -11.64
N GLY A 219 -9.39 -20.93 -12.92
CA GLY A 219 -10.78 -20.86 -13.38
C GLY A 219 -11.37 -19.45 -13.45
N MET A 220 -10.54 -18.40 -13.45
CA MET A 220 -11.00 -17.02 -13.68
C MET A 220 -11.10 -16.72 -15.19
N ASP A 221 -11.98 -15.80 -15.57
CA ASP A 221 -12.09 -15.34 -16.95
C ASP A 221 -10.89 -14.44 -17.33
N ILE A 222 -10.16 -14.87 -18.36
CA ILE A 222 -9.02 -14.14 -18.92
C ILE A 222 -9.28 -13.62 -20.33
N SER A 223 -10.52 -13.80 -20.83
CA SER A 223 -10.96 -13.31 -22.13
C SER A 223 -11.66 -11.94 -22.01
N SER A 224 -12.36 -11.70 -20.91
CA SER A 224 -12.95 -10.39 -20.59
C SER A 224 -11.91 -9.37 -20.14
N PRO A 225 -12.18 -8.05 -20.30
CA PRO A 225 -11.32 -6.99 -19.79
C PRO A 225 -10.99 -7.15 -18.31
N PHE A 226 -9.73 -6.89 -17.94
CA PHE A 226 -9.31 -6.93 -16.55
C PHE A 226 -9.73 -5.67 -15.81
N SER A 227 -10.06 -5.82 -14.53
CA SER A 227 -10.54 -4.77 -13.64
C SER A 227 -9.42 -4.27 -12.74
N PHE A 228 -9.33 -2.95 -12.58
CA PHE A 228 -8.41 -2.35 -11.61
C PHE A 228 -8.85 -2.66 -10.17
N TYR A 229 -7.90 -3.10 -9.34
CA TYR A 229 -8.11 -3.48 -7.95
C TYR A 229 -6.84 -3.22 -7.13
N HIS A 230 -7.00 -2.89 -5.86
CA HIS A 230 -5.88 -2.57 -4.97
C HIS A 230 -5.06 -3.80 -4.55
N THR A 231 -5.64 -5.02 -4.57
CA THR A 231 -5.00 -6.29 -4.19
C THR A 231 -4.53 -6.46 -2.74
N ASP A 232 -4.59 -5.41 -1.91
CA ASP A 232 -4.21 -5.45 -0.49
C ASP A 232 -5.07 -4.51 0.40
N LEU A 233 -6.39 -4.58 0.24
CA LEU A 233 -7.37 -3.85 1.08
C LEU A 233 -7.58 -4.49 2.46
N GLY A 234 -6.47 -4.81 3.12
CA GLY A 234 -6.46 -5.24 4.51
C GLY A 234 -6.90 -4.11 5.45
N PRO A 235 -7.33 -4.44 6.68
CA PRO A 235 -7.84 -3.45 7.62
C PRO A 235 -6.75 -2.49 8.15
N THR A 236 -5.47 -2.80 7.91
CA THR A 236 -4.34 -1.91 8.22
C THR A 236 -4.10 -0.85 7.16
N ASN A 237 -4.59 -1.05 5.93
CA ASN A 237 -4.42 -0.15 4.78
C ASN A 237 -5.63 0.76 4.54
N ILE A 238 -6.65 0.64 5.40
CA ILE A 238 -7.87 1.46 5.37
C ILE A 238 -7.86 2.36 6.59
N LEU A 239 -7.95 3.66 6.37
CA LEU A 239 -7.98 4.69 7.40
C LEU A 239 -9.43 5.18 7.54
N VAL A 240 -9.89 5.28 8.77
CA VAL A 240 -11.28 5.66 9.06
C VAL A 240 -11.34 6.66 10.21
N ASP A 241 -12.36 7.50 10.19
CA ASP A 241 -12.78 8.28 11.33
C ASP A 241 -14.27 8.01 11.61
N PRO A 242 -14.60 7.21 12.65
CA PRO A 242 -15.97 6.96 13.08
C PRO A 242 -16.87 8.19 13.22
N LYS A 243 -16.31 9.36 13.58
CA LYS A 243 -17.08 10.58 13.84
C LYS A 243 -17.54 11.25 12.55
N THR A 244 -16.64 11.33 11.57
CA THR A 244 -16.90 11.98 10.28
C THR A 244 -17.34 10.99 9.21
N ARG A 245 -17.21 9.68 9.48
CA ARG A 245 -17.42 8.58 8.52
C ARG A 245 -16.51 8.68 7.29
N SER A 246 -15.35 9.32 7.45
CA SER A 246 -14.35 9.40 6.39
C SER A 246 -13.69 8.04 6.15
N ILE A 247 -13.21 7.85 4.93
CA ILE A 247 -12.43 6.68 4.54
C ILE A 247 -11.27 7.13 3.68
N GLY A 248 -10.10 6.58 3.95
CA GLY A 248 -8.90 6.74 3.16
C GLY A 248 -8.20 5.41 2.95
N ILE A 249 -7.43 5.31 1.87
CA ILE A 249 -6.75 4.08 1.47
C ILE A 249 -5.29 4.40 1.15
N ILE A 250 -4.38 3.61 1.72
CA ILE A 250 -2.93 3.72 1.54
C ILE A 250 -2.36 2.41 0.99
N ASP A 251 -1.07 2.41 0.66
CA ASP A 251 -0.31 1.22 0.27
C ASP A 251 -0.70 0.64 -1.10
N TRP A 252 -0.66 1.53 -2.10
CA TRP A 252 -1.10 1.24 -3.47
C TRP A 252 -0.05 0.53 -4.33
N GLU A 253 1.00 -0.03 -3.74
CA GLU A 253 2.15 -0.61 -4.43
C GLU A 253 1.87 -1.94 -5.13
N THR A 254 0.86 -2.68 -4.66
CA THR A 254 0.46 -3.96 -5.28
C THR A 254 -0.68 -3.82 -6.28
N ALA A 255 -1.35 -2.66 -6.29
CA ALA A 255 -2.56 -2.43 -7.07
C ALA A 255 -2.33 -2.52 -8.58
N GLY A 256 -3.33 -3.04 -9.28
CA GLY A 256 -3.31 -3.16 -10.72
C GLY A 256 -4.52 -3.86 -11.29
N TYR A 257 -4.42 -4.28 -12.53
CA TYR A 257 -5.48 -4.93 -13.28
C TYR A 257 -5.40 -6.45 -13.16
N VAL A 258 -6.51 -7.04 -12.75
CA VAL A 258 -6.69 -8.48 -12.48
C VAL A 258 -8.05 -8.95 -13.02
N PRO A 259 -8.31 -10.26 -13.16
CA PRO A 259 -9.67 -10.75 -13.39
C PRO A 259 -10.61 -10.24 -12.30
N VAL A 260 -11.85 -9.88 -12.67
CA VAL A 260 -12.82 -9.30 -11.73
C VAL A 260 -13.16 -10.25 -10.58
N GLU A 261 -13.10 -11.57 -10.81
CA GLU A 261 -13.29 -12.59 -9.79
C GLU A 261 -12.22 -12.49 -8.69
N TRP A 262 -11.03 -11.98 -8.99
CA TRP A 262 -9.96 -11.81 -8.00
C TRP A 262 -10.35 -10.84 -6.88
N VAL A 263 -11.16 -9.82 -7.19
CA VAL A 263 -11.62 -8.80 -6.24
C VAL A 263 -12.27 -9.45 -5.01
N ARG A 264 -13.21 -10.39 -5.20
CA ARG A 264 -13.85 -11.10 -4.10
C ARG A 264 -13.02 -12.29 -3.61
N THR A 265 -12.32 -12.98 -4.51
CA THR A 265 -11.47 -14.12 -4.17
C THR A 265 -10.40 -13.75 -3.15
N LYS A 266 -9.79 -12.56 -3.28
CA LYS A 266 -8.77 -12.09 -2.34
C LYS A 266 -9.29 -12.00 -0.90
N PHE A 267 -10.48 -11.44 -0.68
CA PHE A 267 -11.12 -11.39 0.65
C PHE A 267 -11.51 -12.78 1.18
N ARG A 268 -11.75 -13.76 0.31
CA ARG A 268 -12.04 -15.14 0.74
C ARG A 268 -10.80 -15.92 1.20
N LEU A 269 -9.61 -15.53 0.74
CA LEU A 269 -8.40 -16.36 0.87
C LEU A 269 -7.28 -15.71 1.68
N SER A 270 -7.01 -14.43 1.45
CA SER A 270 -5.78 -13.80 1.92
C SER A 270 -5.80 -13.55 3.42
N SER A 271 -4.66 -13.82 4.07
CA SER A 271 -4.44 -13.49 5.47
C SER A 271 -4.10 -12.02 5.69
N GLY A 272 -3.64 -11.30 4.65
CA GLY A 272 -3.46 -9.83 4.71
C GLY A 272 -4.79 -9.08 4.91
N MET A 273 -5.91 -9.75 4.64
CA MET A 273 -7.25 -9.24 4.89
C MET A 273 -7.77 -9.56 6.30
N ASN A 274 -6.98 -10.26 7.12
CA ASN A 274 -7.36 -10.48 8.52
C ASN A 274 -7.06 -9.24 9.35
N PHE A 275 -7.82 -9.04 10.42
CA PHE A 275 -7.34 -8.18 11.49
C PHE A 275 -6.08 -8.79 12.13
N PRO A 276 -5.11 -7.96 12.52
CA PRO A 276 -4.01 -8.40 13.38
C PRO A 276 -4.58 -9.06 14.64
N GLN A 277 -3.97 -10.15 15.11
CA GLN A 277 -4.36 -10.75 16.39
C GLN A 277 -3.85 -9.85 17.52
N GLY A 278 -4.76 -9.27 18.31
CA GLY A 278 -4.46 -8.64 19.58
C GLY A 278 -4.79 -9.55 20.77
N ASP A 279 -4.10 -9.32 21.89
CA ASP A 279 -4.42 -9.99 23.15
C ASP A 279 -5.77 -9.46 23.69
N GLY A 280 -6.77 -10.34 23.84
CA GLY A 280 -8.05 -10.01 24.48
C GLY A 280 -9.17 -9.48 23.56
N ASP A 281 -9.02 -9.61 22.25
CA ASP A 281 -9.98 -9.08 21.28
C ASP A 281 -11.31 -9.88 21.20
N ASN A 282 -12.44 -9.17 21.28
CA ASN A 282 -13.81 -9.71 21.21
C ASN A 282 -14.33 -9.90 19.76
N TYR A 283 -13.45 -9.95 18.75
CA TYR A 283 -13.84 -10.08 17.34
C TYR A 283 -13.04 -11.18 16.65
N ASN A 284 -13.61 -11.79 15.61
CA ASN A 284 -12.90 -12.82 14.87
C ASN A 284 -11.90 -12.15 13.92
N SER A 285 -10.64 -12.59 13.94
CA SER A 285 -9.59 -12.07 13.04
C SER A 285 -9.99 -12.10 11.55
N THR A 286 -10.93 -12.97 11.17
CA THR A 286 -11.42 -13.10 9.80
C THR A 286 -12.71 -12.30 9.50
N ASP A 287 -13.27 -11.58 10.47
CA ASP A 287 -14.56 -10.90 10.31
C ASP A 287 -14.53 -9.89 9.18
N TRP A 288 -13.47 -9.05 9.10
CA TRP A 288 -13.33 -8.06 8.04
C TRP A 288 -13.47 -8.68 6.65
N ARG A 289 -12.58 -9.62 6.34
CA ARG A 289 -12.54 -10.24 5.02
C ARG A 289 -13.81 -11.03 4.71
N ARG A 290 -14.42 -11.67 5.72
CA ARG A 290 -15.68 -12.42 5.57
C ARG A 290 -16.82 -11.47 5.22
N LEU A 291 -16.99 -10.39 5.97
CA LEU A 291 -18.09 -9.43 5.78
C LEU A 291 -18.00 -8.74 4.42
N VAL A 292 -16.81 -8.28 4.03
CA VAL A 292 -16.60 -7.68 2.71
C VAL A 292 -16.83 -8.70 1.59
N ALA A 293 -16.37 -9.94 1.73
CA ALA A 293 -16.61 -10.98 0.73
C ALA A 293 -18.10 -11.33 0.57
N VAL A 294 -18.88 -11.29 1.65
CA VAL A 294 -20.35 -11.43 1.58
C VAL A 294 -20.94 -10.26 0.81
N LYS A 295 -20.60 -9.02 1.18
CA LYS A 295 -21.12 -7.81 0.54
C LYS A 295 -20.81 -7.74 -0.96
N LEU A 296 -19.58 -8.09 -1.35
CA LEU A 296 -19.19 -8.20 -2.76
C LEU A 296 -20.02 -9.27 -3.50
N GLY A 297 -20.33 -10.39 -2.84
CA GLY A 297 -21.21 -11.42 -3.39
C GLY A 297 -22.64 -10.92 -3.63
N GLU A 298 -23.21 -10.16 -2.69
CA GLU A 298 -24.51 -9.49 -2.85
C GLU A 298 -24.51 -8.50 -4.02
N MET A 299 -23.36 -7.88 -4.29
CA MET A 299 -23.16 -6.97 -5.44
C MET A 299 -22.88 -7.70 -6.76
N GLY A 300 -22.88 -9.03 -6.78
CA GLY A 300 -22.72 -9.85 -7.98
C GLY A 300 -21.28 -10.25 -8.32
N PHE A 301 -20.30 -9.96 -7.46
CA PHE A 301 -18.93 -10.43 -7.69
C PHE A 301 -18.85 -11.95 -7.46
N LYS A 302 -18.40 -12.67 -8.48
CA LYS A 302 -18.04 -14.08 -8.37
C LYS A 302 -16.67 -14.23 -7.67
N ASP A 303 -16.39 -15.42 -7.18
CA ASP A 303 -15.07 -15.78 -6.66
C ASP A 303 -14.58 -17.08 -7.31
N ALA A 304 -13.27 -17.30 -7.24
CA ALA A 304 -12.56 -18.44 -7.81
C ALA A 304 -11.83 -19.25 -6.73
N VAL A 305 -12.40 -19.32 -5.52
CA VAL A 305 -11.78 -20.00 -4.36
C VAL A 305 -11.50 -21.48 -4.64
N GLU A 306 -12.46 -22.19 -5.22
CA GLU A 306 -12.32 -23.63 -5.51
C GLU A 306 -11.22 -23.90 -6.53
N GLY A 307 -11.20 -23.13 -7.62
CA GLY A 307 -10.16 -23.23 -8.65
C GLY A 307 -8.79 -22.82 -8.13
N TRP A 308 -8.71 -21.81 -7.25
CA TRP A 308 -7.47 -21.45 -6.57
C TRP A 308 -6.94 -22.57 -5.67
N LEU A 309 -7.80 -23.21 -4.86
CA LEU A 309 -7.41 -24.33 -4.00
C LEU A 309 -6.92 -25.52 -4.83
N ALA A 310 -7.63 -25.87 -5.91
CA ALA A 310 -7.23 -26.92 -6.82
C ALA A 310 -5.88 -26.61 -7.50
N TYR A 311 -5.70 -25.37 -7.97
CA TYR A 311 -4.45 -24.91 -8.58
C TYR A 311 -3.28 -25.04 -7.58
N ARG A 312 -3.47 -24.60 -6.34
CA ARG A 312 -2.45 -24.70 -5.27
C ARG A 312 -2.12 -26.14 -4.90
N ALA A 313 -3.11 -27.02 -4.80
CA ALA A 313 -2.91 -28.44 -4.49
C ALA A 313 -2.21 -29.21 -5.63
N SER A 314 -2.53 -28.88 -6.89
CA SER A 314 -1.93 -29.52 -8.07
C SER A 314 -0.45 -29.17 -8.29
N LYS A 315 0.02 -28.13 -7.58
CA LYS A 315 1.38 -27.60 -7.72
C LYS A 315 2.19 -27.68 -6.44
N SER A 316 1.60 -27.95 -5.26
CA SER A 316 2.32 -28.02 -3.97
C SER A 316 3.38 -29.10 -3.92
#